data_AF-A0A7Y2AY26-F1
#
_entry.id   AF-A0A7Y2AY26-F1
#
_cell.length_a   1.000
_cell.length_b   1.000
_cell.length_c   1.000
_cell.angle_alpha   90.00
_cell.angle_beta   90.00
_cell.angle_gamma   90.00
#
_symmetry.space_group_name_H-M   'P 1'
#
loop_
_entity.id
_entity.type
_entity.pdbx_description
1 polymer ?
#
loop_
_entity_poly.entity_id
_entity_poly.type
_entity_poly.pdbx_seq_one_letter_code
_entity_poly.pdbx_strand_id
1 'polypeptide(L)'
;MKLSQYIGLKLLSGIPLLLGVTFISFLLMVYFGPDKTFELLGKNPSTEQISELRSQLGYDRPFLVRYGAYLRELATLDLGLSDTTGERVSGLLGRTVPVSIALILPGFILGNLGGIVLGLIAA
;
A
#
# COMPACT_ATOMS: atom_id res chain seq x y z
N MET A 1 4.67 0.19 -33.01
CA MET A 1 3.92 0.83 -31.91
C MET A 1 4.66 2.08 -31.49
N LYS A 2 4.01 3.24 -31.38
CA LYS A 2 4.66 4.44 -30.82
C LYS A 2 4.95 4.18 -29.34
N LEU A 3 6.08 4.66 -28.83
CA LEU A 3 6.51 4.45 -27.43
C LEU A 3 5.41 4.81 -26.42
N SER A 4 4.65 5.88 -26.69
CA SER A 4 3.50 6.30 -25.88
C SER A 4 2.37 5.26 -25.83
N GLN A 5 2.09 4.57 -26.94
CA GLN A 5 1.10 3.50 -26.99
C GLN A 5 1.55 2.30 -26.16
N TYR A 6 2.84 1.95 -26.21
CA TYR A 6 3.40 0.86 -25.42
C TYR A 6 3.32 1.14 -23.92
N ILE A 7 3.70 2.35 -23.49
CA ILE A 7 3.62 2.75 -22.09
C ILE A 7 2.16 2.72 -21.60
N GLY A 8 1.22 3.25 -22.38
CA GLY A 8 -0.20 3.22 -22.05
C GLY A 8 -0.75 1.80 -21.87
N LEU A 9 -0.42 0.89 -22.81
CA LEU A 9 -0.78 -0.53 -22.72
C LEU A 9 -0.18 -1.20 -21.47
N LYS A 10 1.07 -0.90 -21.13
CA LYS A 10 1.72 -1.45 -19.94
C LYS A 10 1.08 -0.95 -18.65
N LEU A 11 0.80 0.36 -18.54
CA LEU A 11 0.12 0.92 -17.38
C LEU A 11 -1.27 0.30 -17.20
N LEU A 12 -2.03 0.15 -18.29
CA LEU A 12 -3.35 -0.46 -18.25
C LEU A 12 -3.27 -1.94 -17.82
N SER A 13 -2.29 -2.68 -18.33
CA SER A 13 -2.05 -4.08 -17.93
C SER A 13 -1.62 -4.23 -16.46
N GLY A 14 -1.13 -3.17 -15.83
CA GLY A 14 -0.78 -3.15 -14.40
C GLY A 14 -1.99 -3.00 -13.48
N ILE A 15 -3.13 -2.49 -13.98
CA ILE A 15 -4.32 -2.25 -13.15
C ILE A 15 -4.85 -3.56 -12.51
N PRO A 16 -5.03 -4.68 -13.25
CA PRO A 16 -5.47 -5.94 -12.64
C PRO A 16 -4.51 -6.43 -11.56
N LEU A 17 -3.20 -6.25 -11.74
CA LEU A 17 -2.20 -6.61 -10.74
C LEU A 17 -2.36 -5.77 -9.47
N LEU A 18 -2.46 -4.44 -9.61
CA LEU A 18 -2.67 -3.53 -8.47
C LEU A 18 -3.96 -3.83 -7.72
N LEU A 19 -5.06 -4.06 -8.45
CA LEU A 19 -6.33 -4.46 -7.85
C LEU A 19 -6.22 -5.80 -7.13
N GLY A 20 -5.52 -6.78 -7.70
CA GLY A 20 -5.30 -8.07 -7.07
C GLY A 20 -4.50 -7.93 -5.76
N VAL A 21 -3.37 -7.21 -5.79
CA VAL A 21 -2.52 -7.00 -4.61
C VAL A 21 -3.27 -6.24 -3.53
N THR A 22 -3.90 -5.12 -3.87
CA THR A 22 -4.66 -4.31 -2.90
C THR A 22 -5.86 -5.06 -2.33
N PHE A 23 -6.57 -5.85 -3.14
CA PHE A 23 -7.67 -6.67 -2.67
C PHE A 23 -7.21 -7.73 -1.66
N ILE A 24 -6.14 -8.45 -1.98
CA ILE A 24 -5.59 -9.48 -1.07
C ILE A 24 -5.06 -8.83 0.20
N SER A 25 -4.31 -7.73 0.12
CA SER A 25 -3.85 -7.00 1.30
C SER A 25 -5.00 -6.52 2.17
N PHE A 26 -6.05 -5.95 1.57
CA PHE A 26 -7.24 -5.49 2.29
C PHE A 26 -8.01 -6.65 2.92
N LEU A 27 -8.18 -7.76 2.21
CA LEU A 27 -8.80 -8.98 2.73
C LEU A 27 -8.04 -9.50 3.95
N LEU A 28 -6.71 -9.61 3.85
CA LEU A 28 -5.87 -10.05 4.95
C LEU A 28 -6.01 -9.12 6.15
N MET A 29 -6.02 -7.81 5.94
CA MET A 29 -6.16 -6.84 7.02
C MET A 29 -7.54 -6.89 7.70
N VAL A 30 -8.62 -7.05 6.94
CA VAL A 30 -9.98 -7.10 7.49
C VAL A 30 -10.25 -8.37 8.30
N TYR A 31 -9.77 -9.52 7.85
CA TYR A 31 -10.10 -10.81 8.45
C TYR A 31 -9.03 -11.37 9.38
N PHE A 32 -7.76 -10.97 9.20
CA PHE A 32 -6.62 -11.50 9.96
C PHE A 32 -5.80 -10.40 10.65
N GLY A 33 -6.09 -9.12 10.36
CA GLY A 33 -5.44 -8.00 11.03
C GLY A 33 -5.97 -7.78 12.45
N PRO A 34 -5.25 -6.98 13.26
CA PRO A 34 -5.69 -6.60 14.60
C PRO A 34 -6.97 -5.74 14.54
N ASP A 35 -7.92 -6.02 15.44
CA ASP A 35 -9.13 -5.20 15.59
C ASP A 35 -8.81 -3.92 16.37
N LYS A 36 -8.80 -2.79 15.66
CA LYS A 36 -8.53 -1.46 16.24
C LYS A 36 -9.51 -1.04 17.33
N THR A 37 -10.70 -1.63 17.37
CA THR A 37 -11.72 -1.29 18.37
C THR A 37 -11.18 -1.47 19.79
N PHE A 38 -10.49 -2.59 20.03
CA PHE A 38 -9.95 -2.91 21.36
C PHE A 38 -8.65 -2.19 21.67
N GLU A 39 -7.87 -1.85 20.64
CA GLU A 39 -6.68 -1.01 20.79
C GLU A 39 -7.05 0.40 21.26
N LEU A 40 -8.12 0.97 20.69
CA LEU A 40 -8.56 2.34 21.01
C LEU A 40 -9.39 2.43 22.30
N LEU A 41 -10.24 1.45 22.60
CA LEU A 41 -11.08 1.50 23.82
C LEU A 41 -10.36 1.04 25.09
N GLY A 42 -9.28 0.28 24.97
CA GLY A 42 -8.53 -0.23 26.12
C GLY A 42 -9.26 -1.36 26.87
N LYS A 43 -9.17 -1.37 28.21
CA LYS A 43 -9.62 -2.50 29.03
C LYS A 43 -11.11 -2.40 29.41
N ASN A 44 -11.82 -3.53 29.31
CA ASN A 44 -13.21 -3.71 29.70
C ASN A 44 -14.20 -2.69 29.10
N PRO A 45 -14.21 -2.47 27.77
CA PRO A 45 -15.21 -1.62 27.15
C PRO A 45 -16.62 -2.20 27.28
N SER A 46 -17.61 -1.33 27.44
CA SER A 46 -19.03 -1.71 27.37
C SER A 46 -19.42 -2.13 25.95
N THR A 47 -20.48 -2.92 25.83
CA THR A 47 -21.02 -3.36 24.52
C THR A 47 -21.45 -2.18 23.66
N GLU A 48 -21.93 -1.12 24.28
CA GLU A 48 -22.38 0.10 23.62
C GLU A 48 -21.16 0.83 23.01
N GLN A 49 -20.07 0.98 23.76
CA GLN A 49 -18.83 1.61 23.28
C GLN A 49 -18.20 0.83 22.11
N ILE A 50 -18.22 -0.51 22.17
CA ILE A 50 -17.70 -1.36 21.09
C ILE A 50 -18.52 -1.13 19.81
N SER A 51 -19.85 -1.14 19.90
CA SER A 51 -20.70 -1.01 18.72
C SER A 51 -20.63 0.40 18.11
N GLU A 52 -20.58 1.43 18.95
CA GLU A 52 -20.40 2.81 18.50
C GLU A 52 -19.07 3.01 17.77
N LEU A 53 -17.96 2.55 18.36
CA LEU A 53 -16.64 2.70 17.73
C LEU A 53 -16.54 1.88 16.43
N ARG A 54 -17.10 0.67 16.38
CA ARG A 54 -17.13 -0.11 15.14
C ARG A 54 -17.90 0.58 14.02
N SER A 55 -18.98 1.29 14.33
CA SER A 55 -19.69 2.09 13.32
C SER A 55 -18.86 3.30 12.87
N GLN A 56 -18.15 3.97 13.79
CA GLN A 56 -17.22 5.05 13.44
C GLN A 56 -16.06 4.56 12.54
N LEU A 57 -15.52 3.37 12.82
CA LEU A 57 -14.50 2.71 11.99
C LEU A 57 -15.06 2.12 10.68
N GLY A 58 -16.38 2.17 10.49
CA GLY A 58 -17.07 1.64 9.31
C GLY A 58 -17.02 0.11 9.20
N TYR A 59 -16.81 -0.60 10.31
CA TYR A 59 -16.78 -2.07 10.34
C TYR A 59 -18.14 -2.71 10.10
N ASP A 60 -19.21 -1.94 10.30
CA ASP A 60 -20.61 -2.26 9.99
C ASP A 60 -20.93 -2.19 8.49
N ARG A 61 -20.08 -1.55 7.67
CA ARG A 61 -20.30 -1.39 6.23
C ARG A 61 -19.95 -2.67 5.46
N PRO A 62 -20.64 -2.95 4.33
CA PRO A 62 -20.30 -4.08 3.47
C PRO A 62 -18.85 -4.03 2.99
N PHE A 63 -18.20 -5.20 2.90
CA PHE A 63 -16.79 -5.34 2.55
C PHE A 63 -16.40 -4.55 1.28
N LEU A 64 -17.18 -4.68 0.20
CA LEU A 64 -16.91 -4.00 -1.08
C LEU A 64 -17.01 -2.47 -0.98
N VAL A 65 -17.88 -1.95 -0.10
CA VAL A 65 -17.99 -0.50 0.12
C VAL A 65 -16.74 0.02 0.83
N ARG A 66 -16.25 -0.71 1.83
CA ARG A 66 -15.01 -0.37 2.54
C ARG A 66 -13.79 -0.45 1.61
N TYR A 67 -13.72 -1.50 0.79
CA TYR A 67 -12.65 -1.68 -0.18
C TYR A 67 -12.66 -0.58 -1.25
N GLY A 68 -13.84 -0.18 -1.76
CA GLY A 68 -13.97 0.92 -2.70
C GLY A 68 -13.53 2.26 -2.12
N ALA A 69 -13.84 2.53 -0.84
CA ALA A 69 -13.34 3.71 -0.14
C ALA A 69 -11.81 3.70 0.01
N TYR A 70 -11.24 2.55 0.39
CA TYR A 70 -9.80 2.34 0.47
C TYR A 70 -9.09 2.57 -0.88
N LEU A 71 -9.65 2.05 -1.98
CA LEU A 71 -9.11 2.30 -3.32
C LEU A 71 -9.18 3.77 -3.71
N ARG A 72 -10.23 4.48 -3.31
CA ARG A 72 -10.37 5.92 -3.56
C ARG A 72 -9.27 6.69 -2.83
N GLU A 73 -9.06 6.41 -1.55
CA GLU A 73 -8.01 7.01 -0.73
C GLU A 73 -6.62 6.80 -1.35
N LEU A 74 -6.31 5.57 -1.77
CA LEU A 74 -5.08 5.24 -2.51
C LEU A 74 -4.95 6.02 -3.82
N ALA A 75 -6.02 6.09 -4.62
CA ALA A 75 -6.01 6.79 -5.90
C ALA A 75 -5.82 8.31 -5.75
N THR A 76 -6.28 8.89 -4.63
CA THR A 76 -6.05 10.30 -4.28
C THR A 76 -4.74 10.54 -3.53
N LEU A 77 -3.93 9.50 -3.30
CA LEU A 77 -2.72 9.54 -2.48
C LEU A 77 -2.97 10.02 -1.04
N ASP A 78 -4.19 9.82 -0.55
CA ASP A 78 -4.53 10.02 0.86
C ASP A 78 -4.22 8.75 1.64
N LEU A 79 -2.98 8.64 2.10
CA LEU A 79 -2.47 7.46 2.79
C LEU A 79 -2.76 7.48 4.31
N GLY A 80 -3.46 8.51 4.79
CA GLY A 80 -3.79 8.67 6.20
C GLY A 80 -2.57 8.90 7.11
N LEU A 81 -2.74 8.51 8.37
CA LEU A 81 -1.74 8.63 9.44
C LEU A 81 -1.12 7.25 9.73
N SER A 82 0.15 7.26 10.13
CA SER A 82 0.83 6.07 10.62
C SER A 82 0.26 5.66 11.98
N ASP A 83 -0.13 4.40 12.11
CA ASP A 83 -0.62 3.84 13.38
C ASP A 83 0.44 3.83 14.47
N THR A 84 1.72 3.76 14.10
CA THR A 84 2.83 3.71 15.05
C THR A 84 3.26 5.10 15.52
N THR A 85 3.28 6.08 14.62
CA THR A 85 3.89 7.40 14.89
C THR A 85 2.89 8.55 14.93
N GLY A 86 1.68 8.35 14.40
CA GLY A 86 0.67 9.41 14.23
C GLY A 86 1.00 10.45 13.14
N GLU A 87 2.15 10.35 12.46
CA GLU A 87 2.55 11.25 11.36
C GLU A 87 1.81 10.89 10.06
N ARG A 88 1.58 11.87 9.17
CA ARG A 88 1.07 11.61 7.82
C ARG A 88 2.01 10.69 7.06
N VAL A 89 1.47 9.60 6.50
CA VAL A 89 2.27 8.61 5.75
C VAL A 89 2.95 9.23 4.53
N SER A 90 2.30 10.18 3.85
CA SER A 90 2.90 10.91 2.73
C SER A 90 4.15 11.71 3.13
N GLY A 91 4.15 12.31 4.32
CA GLY A 91 5.32 13.02 4.86
C GLY A 91 6.47 12.07 5.18
N LEU A 92 6.15 10.93 5.81
CA LEU A 92 7.11 9.86 6.08
C LEU A 92 7.76 9.35 4.79
N LEU A 93 6.96 9.02 3.77
CA LEU A 93 7.44 8.56 2.47
C LEU A 93 8.30 9.64 1.77
N GLY A 94 7.89 10.91 1.83
CA GLY A 94 8.67 12.01 1.26
C GLY A 94 10.09 12.11 1.84
N ARG A 95 10.28 11.70 3.10
CA ARG A 95 11.59 11.68 3.77
C ARG A 95 12.39 10.40 3.50
N THR A 96 11.73 9.24 3.41
CA THR A 96 12.42 7.93 3.34
C THR A 96 12.63 7.43 1.92
N VAL A 97 11.68 7.64 1.01
CA VAL A 97 11.75 7.16 -0.37
C VAL A 97 13.00 7.68 -1.11
N PRO A 98 13.36 8.97 -1.03
CA PRO A 98 14.58 9.45 -1.69
C PRO A 98 15.85 8.76 -1.20
N VAL A 99 15.93 8.46 0.11
CA VAL A 99 17.06 7.77 0.70
C VAL A 99 17.15 6.33 0.18
N SER A 100 16.03 5.60 0.14
CA SER A 100 15.99 4.25 -0.43
C SER A 100 16.38 4.23 -1.90
N ILE A 101 15.88 5.18 -2.70
CA ILE A 101 16.25 5.32 -4.12
C ILE A 101 17.76 5.57 -4.25
N ALA A 102 18.33 6.46 -3.44
CA ALA A 102 19.75 6.78 -3.46
C ALA A 102 20.64 5.55 -3.15
N LEU A 103 20.16 4.61 -2.34
CA LEU A 103 20.87 3.36 -2.04
C LEU A 103 20.64 2.26 -3.11
N ILE A 104 19.42 2.15 -3.64
CA ILE A 104 19.06 1.09 -4.60
C ILE A 104 19.65 1.37 -5.98
N LEU A 105 19.61 2.62 -6.45
CA LEU A 105 20.04 2.97 -7.82
C LEU A 105 21.49 2.57 -8.12
N PRO A 106 22.49 2.89 -7.28
CA PRO A 106 23.87 2.49 -7.55
C PRO A 106 24.02 0.97 -7.65
N GLY A 107 23.41 0.22 -6.72
CA GLY A 107 23.44 -1.25 -6.75
C GLY A 107 22.78 -1.82 -8.00
N PHE A 108 21.63 -1.28 -8.39
CA PHE A 108 20.93 -1.67 -9.62
C PHE A 108 21.79 -1.40 -10.86
N ILE A 109 22.38 -0.21 -10.97
CA ILE A 109 23.23 0.18 -12.12
C ILE A 109 24.46 -0.71 -12.19
N LEU A 110 25.22 -0.82 -11.10
CA LEU A 110 26.45 -1.62 -11.05
C LEU A 110 26.16 -3.10 -11.30
N GLY A 111 25.09 -3.63 -10.72
CA GLY A 111 24.67 -5.01 -10.91
C GLY A 111 24.29 -5.32 -12.36
N ASN A 112 23.51 -4.45 -13.00
CA ASN A 112 23.14 -4.64 -14.41
C ASN A 112 24.34 -4.50 -15.34
N LEU A 113 25.20 -3.48 -15.12
CA LEU A 113 26.42 -3.31 -15.92
C LEU A 113 27.35 -4.52 -15.77
N GLY A 114 27.58 -4.97 -14.54
CA GLY A 114 28.38 -6.17 -14.28
C GLY A 114 27.78 -7.42 -14.92
N GLY A 115 26.46 -7.61 -14.79
CA GLY A 115 25.75 -8.74 -15.40
C GLY A 115 25.83 -8.75 -16.92
N ILE A 116 25.72 -7.59 -17.57
CA ILE A 116 25.88 -7.46 -19.02
C ILE A 116 27.31 -7.79 -19.44
N VAL A 117 28.32 -7.22 -18.77
CA VAL A 117 29.73 -7.48 -19.09
C VAL A 117 30.07 -8.96 -18.95
N LEU A 118 29.69 -9.58 -17.83
CA LEU A 118 29.92 -11.01 -17.61
C LEU A 118 29.17 -11.87 -18.62
N GLY A 119 27.93 -11.51 -18.95
CA GLY A 119 27.13 -12.21 -19.96
C GLY A 119 27.76 -12.14 -21.35
N LEU A 120 28.37 -11.01 -21.72
CA LEU A 120 29.09 -10.86 -22.98
C LEU A 120 30.40 -11.65 -23.02
N ILE A 121 31.11 -11.77 -21.90
CA ILE A 121 32.35 -12.58 -21.81
C ILE A 121 32.03 -14.09 -21.89
N ALA A 122 30.88 -14.51 -21.36
CA ALA A 122 30.47 -15.91 -21.30
C ALA A 122 29.80 -16.44 -22.59
N ALA A 123 29.39 -15.56 -23.50
CA ALA A 123 28.76 -15.89 -24.78
C ALA A 123 29.81 -16.22 -25.86
#